data_AF-A0A8H9Z8I4-F1
#
_entry.id   AF-A0A8H9Z8I4-F1
#
_cell.length_a   1.000
_cell.length_b   1.000
_cell.length_c   1.000
_cell.angle_alpha   90.00
_cell.angle_beta   90.00
_cell.angle_gamma   90.00
#
_symmetry.space_group_name_H-M   'P 1'
#
loop_
_entity.id
_entity.type
_entity.pdbx_description
1 polymer ?
#
loop_
_entity_poly.entity_id
_entity_poly.type
_entity_poly.pdbx_seq_one_letter_code
_entity_poly.pdbx_strand_id
1 'polypeptide(L)' 'MKPESLQLLVTRTMPFGKYQGRIIADLPGDYLAWFARKGFPPGELGGLLALMHEIDHNGLGDLLNPLRGKPQG' A
#
# COMPACT_ATOMS: atom_id res chain seq x y z
N MET A 1 11.02 -4.02 -10.26
CA MET A 1 9.78 -4.28 -9.48
C MET A 1 9.19 -5.60 -9.94
N LYS A 2 8.71 -6.45 -9.02
CA LYS A 2 7.98 -7.68 -9.38
C LYS A 2 6.49 -7.36 -9.52
N PRO A 3 5.80 -7.79 -10.58
CA PRO A 3 4.35 -7.56 -10.77
C PRO A 3 3.50 -8.00 -9.57
N GLU A 4 3.94 -9.03 -8.87
CA GLU A 4 3.36 -9.58 -7.64
C GLU A 4 3.17 -8.52 -6.53
N SER A 5 3.99 -7.48 -6.52
CA SER A 5 3.96 -6.43 -5.48
C SER A 5 2.65 -5.65 -5.49
N LEU A 6 2.07 -5.40 -6.68
CA LEU A 6 0.80 -4.65 -6.80
C LEU A 6 -0.37 -5.44 -6.22
N GLN A 7 -0.39 -6.76 -6.43
CA GLN A 7 -1.39 -7.64 -5.85
C GLN A 7 -1.27 -7.71 -4.32
N LEU A 8 -0.04 -7.65 -3.79
CA LEU A 8 0.20 -7.57 -2.36
C LEU A 8 -0.32 -6.26 -1.76
N LEU A 9 -0.28 -5.12 -2.46
CA LEU A 9 -0.84 -3.87 -1.93
C LEU A 9 -2.33 -3.97 -1.60
N VAL A 10 -3.07 -4.74 -2.40
CA VAL A 10 -4.54 -4.87 -2.27
C VAL A 10 -4.99 -6.09 -1.45
N THR A 11 -4.07 -6.97 -1.06
CA THR A 11 -4.38 -8.19 -0.27
C THR A 11 -3.70 -8.21 1.11
N ARG A 12 -2.53 -7.59 1.23
CA ARG A 12 -1.75 -7.56 2.46
C ARG A 12 -2.32 -6.50 3.39
N THR A 13 -2.49 -6.87 4.64
CA THR A 13 -2.88 -5.96 5.71
C THR A 13 -1.68 -5.46 6.49
N MET A 14 -1.79 -4.27 7.06
CA MET A 14 -0.79 -3.70 7.92
C MET A 14 -0.70 -4.54 9.21
N PRO A 15 0.48 -5.08 9.56
CA PRO A 15 0.60 -6.01 10.69
C PRO A 15 0.67 -5.33 12.07
N PHE A 16 0.88 -4.02 12.12
CA PHE A 16 1.04 -3.27 13.38
C PHE A 16 0.68 -1.79 13.23
N GLY A 17 0.68 -1.07 14.36
CA GLY A 17 0.49 0.37 14.42
C GLY A 17 -0.99 0.78 14.37
N LYS A 18 -1.24 2.08 14.17
CA LYS A 18 -2.59 2.67 14.23
C LYS A 18 -3.58 2.03 13.22
N TYR A 19 -3.07 1.58 12.08
CA TYR A 19 -3.88 1.00 11.00
C TYR A 19 -3.74 -0.52 10.90
N GLN A 20 -3.36 -1.20 11.99
CA GLN A 20 -3.28 -2.66 12.02
C GLN A 20 -4.57 -3.31 11.50
N GLY A 21 -4.44 -4.33 10.65
CA GLY A 21 -5.55 -5.04 10.03
C GLY A 21 -6.13 -4.37 8.78
N ARG A 22 -5.73 -3.13 8.45
CA ARG A 22 -6.14 -2.43 7.23
C ARG A 22 -5.29 -2.85 6.03
N ILE A 23 -5.88 -3.00 4.86
CA ILE A 23 -5.17 -3.28 3.61
C ILE A 23 -4.20 -2.14 3.28
N ILE A 24 -3.00 -2.45 2.78
CA ILE A 24 -1.95 -1.46 2.48
C ILE A 24 -2.47 -0.38 1.50
N ALA A 25 -3.21 -0.78 0.47
CA ALA A 25 -3.83 0.12 -0.50
C ALA A 25 -4.88 1.08 0.10
N ASP A 26 -5.37 0.83 1.31
CA ASP A 26 -6.36 1.67 2.01
C ASP A 26 -5.71 2.56 3.10
N LEU A 27 -4.39 2.51 3.23
CA LEU A 27 -3.66 3.34 4.18
C LEU A 27 -3.74 4.82 3.77
N PRO A 28 -3.99 5.74 4.72
CA PRO A 28 -4.03 7.16 4.40
C PRO A 28 -2.67 7.68 3.90
N GLY A 29 -2.68 8.58 2.91
CA GLY A 29 -1.48 9.22 2.37
C GLY A 29 -0.59 9.86 3.44
N ASP A 30 -1.18 10.54 4.44
CA ASP A 30 -0.43 11.12 5.56
C ASP A 30 0.39 10.09 6.35
N TYR A 31 -0.11 8.87 6.47
CA TYR A 31 0.57 7.78 7.16
C TYR A 31 1.74 7.25 6.33
N LEU A 32 1.56 7.12 5.01
CA LEU A 32 2.61 6.75 4.08
C LEU A 32 3.70 7.83 4.02
N ALA A 33 3.32 9.10 3.96
CA ALA A 33 4.22 10.25 3.98
C ALA A 33 4.98 10.39 5.31
N TRP A 34 4.39 9.96 6.43
CA TRP A 34 5.12 9.86 7.69
C TRP A 34 6.22 8.79 7.63
N PHE A 35 5.94 7.62 7.06
CA PHE A 35 6.97 6.60 6.83
C PHE A 35 8.04 7.04 5.84
N ALA A 36 7.69 7.76 4.78
CA ALA A 36 8.66 8.31 3.83
C ALA A 36 9.66 9.26 4.50
N ARG A 37 9.20 10.03 5.50
CA ARG A 37 10.06 10.94 6.29
C ARG A 37 10.88 10.23 7.36
N LYS A 38 10.30 9.22 8.02
CA LYS A 38 10.95 8.50 9.13
C LYS A 38 11.86 7.36 8.65
N GLY A 39 11.58 6.81 7.47
CA GLY A 39 12.15 5.59 6.94
C GLY A 39 11.15 4.43 6.99
N PHE A 40 11.13 3.64 5.92
CA PHE A 40 10.32 2.42 5.82
C PHE A 40 10.98 1.27 6.60
N PRO A 41 10.16 0.36 7.19
CA PRO A 41 10.71 -0.84 7.84
C PRO A 41 11.46 -1.71 6.83
N PRO A 42 12.50 -2.46 7.23
CA PRO A 42 13.20 -3.35 6.31
C PRO A 42 12.30 -4.51 5.84
N GLY A 43 12.65 -5.10 4.70
CA GLY A 43 11.97 -6.26 4.14
C GLY A 43 10.77 -5.91 3.25
N GLU A 44 9.93 -6.93 2.98
CA GLU A 44 8.81 -6.83 2.03
C GLU A 44 7.83 -5.71 2.39
N LEU A 45 7.46 -5.59 3.67
CA LEU A 45 6.52 -4.57 4.12
C LEU A 45 6.99 -3.15 3.79
N GLY A 46 8.28 -2.85 3.99
CA GLY A 46 8.82 -1.54 3.64
C GLY A 46 8.77 -1.26 2.16
N GLY A 47 9.09 -2.26 1.33
CA GLY A 47 8.96 -2.16 -0.11
C GLY A 47 7.52 -1.88 -0.54
N LEU A 48 6.54 -2.56 0.07
CA LEU A 48 5.12 -2.34 -0.20
C LEU A 48 4.65 -0.94 0.24
N LEU A 49 5.09 -0.46 1.40
CA LEU A 49 4.75 0.88 1.89
C LEU A 49 5.39 1.98 1.03
N ALA A 50 6.63 1.79 0.60
CA ALA A 50 7.31 2.71 -0.32
C ALA A 50 6.60 2.76 -1.68
N LEU A 51 6.28 1.60 -2.23
CA LEU A 51 5.52 1.49 -3.48
C LEU A 51 4.15 2.15 -3.37
N MET A 52 3.42 1.90 -2.28
CA MET A 52 2.11 2.53 -2.06
C MET A 52 2.24 4.05 -1.93
N HIS A 53 3.29 4.55 -1.26
CA HIS A 53 3.55 5.97 -1.17
C HIS A 53 3.82 6.60 -2.54
N GLU A 54 4.60 5.94 -3.40
CA GLU A 54 4.83 6.40 -4.78
C GLU A 54 3.53 6.44 -5.58
N ILE A 55 2.69 5.41 -5.47
CA ILE A 55 1.39 5.35 -6.16
C ILE A 55 0.48 6.50 -5.69
N ASP A 56 0.37 6.70 -4.38
CA ASP A 56 -0.43 7.77 -3.78
C ASP A 56 0.09 9.16 -4.18
N HIS A 57 1.40 9.38 -4.11
CA HIS A 57 2.03 10.65 -4.47
C HIS A 57 1.84 11.04 -5.94
N ASN A 58 1.77 10.05 -6.83
CA ASN A 58 1.52 10.27 -8.26
C ASN A 58 0.02 10.26 -8.62
N GLY A 59 -0.89 10.09 -7.66
CA GLY A 59 -2.33 10.01 -7.91
C GLY A 59 -2.75 8.76 -8.72
N LEU A 60 -1.97 7.69 -8.63
CA LEU A 60 -2.16 6.45 -9.41
C LEU A 60 -2.97 5.37 -8.67
N GLY A 61 -3.62 5.73 -7.55
CA GLY A 61 -4.37 4.79 -6.71
C GLY A 61 -5.44 4.00 -7.48
N ASP A 62 -6.06 4.62 -8.48
CA ASP A 62 -7.10 3.99 -9.30
C ASP A 62 -6.59 2.78 -10.12
N LEU A 63 -5.28 2.69 -10.38
CA LEU A 63 -4.69 1.53 -11.06
C LEU A 63 -4.81 0.25 -10.22
N LEU A 64 -5.02 0.37 -8.91
CA LEU A 64 -5.22 -0.77 -8.01
C LEU A 64 -6.66 -1.30 -8.03
N ASN A 65 -7.64 -0.49 -8.46
CA ASN A 65 -9.06 -0.89 -8.51
C ASN A 65 -9.32 -2.23 -9.23
N PRO A 66 -8.77 -2.50 -10.44
CA PRO A 66 -8.97 -3.80 -11.08
C PRO A 66 -8.39 -4.98 -10.29
N LEU A 67 -7.37 -4.75 -9.46
CA LEU A 67 -6.71 -5.78 -8.65
C LEU A 67 -7.47 -6.10 -7.36
N ARG A 68 -8.30 -5.17 -6.86
CA ARG A 68 -9.13 -5.36 -5.65
C ARG A 68 -10.26 -6.38 -5.86
N GLY A 69 -10.44 -6.84 -7.11
CA GLY A 69 -11.58 -7.64 -7.53
C GLY A 69 -12.79 -6.73 -7.75
N LYS A 70 -13.43 -6.84 -8.91
CA LYS A 70 -14.78 -6.29 -9.08
C LYS A 70 -15.65 -6.81 -7.93
N PRO A 71 -16.46 -5.98 -7.24
CA PRO A 71 -17.71 -6.49 -6.75
C PRO A 71 -18.42 -7.01 -8.01
N GLN A 72 -18.51 -8.33 -8.16
CA GLN A 72 -19.42 -8.91 -9.15
C GLN A 72 -20.82 -8.55 -8.66
N GLY A 73 -21.35 -7.45 -9.19
CA GLY A 73 -22.72 -6.99 -9.06
C GLY A 73 -23.28 -6.76 -10.44
#